data_AF-A0A2Z6MKM1-F1
#
_entry.id   AF-A0A2Z6MKM1-F1
#
_cell.length_a   1.000
_cell.length_b   1.000
_cell.length_c   1.000
_cell.angle_alpha   90.00
_cell.angle_beta   90.00
_cell.angle_gamma   90.00
#
_symmetry.space_group_name_H-M   'P 1'
#
loop_
_entity.id
_entity.type
_entity.pdbx_description
1 polymer ?
#
loop_
_entity_poly.entity_id
_entity_poly.type
_entity_poly.pdbx_seq_one_letter_code
_entity_poly.pdbx_strand_id
1 'polypeptide(L)'
;MALAITLSSATSSEMEEPNSSHQGTSQFFLSRKQNRVSISCDKYPKVCYINGSAGPDCCNNKCVNFTRDMFNCGRCGKKCSFPKICCEGKCVNPRSNKKHCGKCGNKCESRGSCVYGMCSYA
;
A
#
# COMPACT_ATOMS: atom_id res chain seq x y z
N MET A 1 47.87 35.53 8.86
CA MET A 1 46.85 34.91 7.98
C MET A 1 46.08 33.93 8.82
N ALA A 2 44.90 34.33 9.28
CA ALA A 2 43.99 33.50 10.06
C ALA A 2 42.76 33.22 9.19
N LEU A 3 42.43 31.95 8.98
CA LEU A 3 41.09 31.53 8.59
C LEU A 3 40.79 30.20 9.27
N ALA A 4 40.02 30.27 10.34
CA ALA A 4 39.25 29.15 10.88
C ALA A 4 38.00 29.00 10.00
N ILE A 5 37.68 27.78 9.57
CA ILE A 5 36.38 27.45 8.99
C ILE A 5 35.84 26.25 9.76
N THR A 6 34.79 26.52 10.52
CA THR A 6 33.96 25.56 11.25
C THR A 6 33.17 24.72 10.24
N LEU A 7 33.34 23.39 10.23
CA LEU A 7 32.39 22.50 9.54
C LEU A 7 31.15 22.34 10.42
N SER A 8 30.05 22.93 9.95
CA SER A 8 28.72 22.83 10.56
C SER A 8 28.04 21.51 10.20
N SER A 9 27.26 21.05 11.17
CA SER A 9 26.48 19.83 11.32
C SER A 9 25.41 19.54 10.25
N ALA A 10 24.98 18.28 10.28
CA ALA A 10 23.61 17.79 10.09
C ALA A 10 23.06 17.72 8.66
N THR A 11 22.95 16.49 8.13
CA THR A 11 21.96 16.14 7.11
C THR A 11 20.93 15.20 7.76
N SER A 12 19.87 15.78 8.31
CA SER A 12 18.64 15.06 8.61
C SER A 12 18.01 14.60 7.29
N SER A 13 17.76 13.29 7.18
CA SER A 13 16.99 12.68 6.10
C SER A 13 15.55 13.13 6.24
N GLU A 14 15.15 14.16 5.49
CA GLU A 14 13.76 14.58 5.39
C GLU A 14 13.01 13.56 4.52
N MET A 15 12.11 12.84 5.18
CA MET A 15 11.04 12.04 4.58
C MET A 15 10.16 12.95 3.71
N GLU A 16 10.15 12.72 2.40
CA GLU A 16 9.21 13.35 1.47
C GLU A 16 7.79 12.80 1.72
N GLU A 17 7.00 13.60 2.43
CA GLU A 17 5.54 13.47 2.48
C GLU A 17 4.93 13.94 1.14
N PRO A 18 4.03 13.17 0.50
CA PRO A 18 3.29 13.66 -0.66
C PRO A 18 2.30 14.73 -0.22
N ASN A 19 2.61 15.98 -0.58
CA ASN A 19 1.78 17.16 -0.43
C ASN A 19 0.45 17.01 -1.19
N SER A 20 -0.58 16.50 -0.52
CA SER A 20 -1.97 16.65 -0.98
C SER A 20 -2.43 18.07 -0.64
N SER A 21 -2.21 18.97 -1.59
CA SER A 21 -2.76 20.32 -1.57
C SER A 21 -4.29 20.28 -1.60
N HIS A 22 -4.91 20.45 -0.43
CA HIS A 22 -6.31 20.83 -0.30
C HIS A 22 -6.41 22.17 0.45
N GLN A 23 -5.81 23.22 -0.12
CA GLN A 23 -6.10 24.59 0.30
C GLN A 23 -7.29 25.14 -0.49
N GLY A 24 -8.49 24.77 -0.05
CA GLY A 24 -9.71 25.50 -0.42
C GLY A 24 -9.88 26.71 0.50
N THR A 25 -9.37 27.87 0.10
CA THR A 25 -9.71 29.15 0.73
C THR A 25 -11.14 29.53 0.32
N SER A 26 -12.09 29.46 1.26
CA SER A 26 -13.38 30.11 1.06
C SER A 26 -13.99 30.51 2.41
N GLN A 27 -13.58 31.67 2.89
CA GLN A 27 -14.30 32.40 3.93
C GLN A 27 -15.51 33.07 3.27
N PHE A 28 -16.62 32.34 3.13
CA PHE A 28 -17.94 32.90 2.87
C PHE A 28 -18.97 32.07 3.63
N PHE A 29 -19.43 32.60 4.78
CA PHE A 29 -20.52 32.06 5.57
C PHE A 29 -21.87 32.31 4.88
N LEU A 30 -22.14 31.57 3.81
CA LEU A 30 -23.49 31.31 3.34
C LEU A 30 -23.78 29.87 3.73
N SER A 31 -24.81 29.65 4.55
CA SER A 31 -25.34 28.34 4.92
C SER A 31 -25.94 27.62 3.71
N ARG A 32 -25.12 27.33 2.68
CA ARG A 32 -25.44 26.26 1.75
C ARG A 32 -25.36 24.99 2.58
N LYS A 33 -26.53 24.38 2.83
CA LYS A 33 -26.63 22.93 2.98
C LYS A 33 -26.05 22.33 1.70
N GLN A 34 -24.72 22.32 1.58
CA GLN A 34 -24.05 21.59 0.53
C GLN A 34 -24.40 20.15 0.84
N ASN A 35 -25.33 19.62 0.06
CA ASN A 35 -25.67 18.22 0.03
C ASN A 35 -24.43 17.50 -0.52
N ARG A 36 -23.36 17.46 0.30
CA ARG A 36 -22.11 16.80 0.00
C ARG A 36 -22.45 15.34 0.06
N VAL A 37 -22.85 14.79 -1.08
CA VAL A 37 -22.95 13.36 -1.28
C VAL A 37 -21.58 12.82 -0.90
N SER A 38 -21.50 12.13 0.23
CA SER A 38 -20.31 11.40 0.62
C SER A 38 -20.11 10.34 -0.44
N ILE A 39 -19.22 10.61 -1.40
CA ILE A 39 -18.81 9.64 -2.41
C ILE A 39 -17.95 8.62 -1.67
N SER A 40 -18.60 7.58 -1.17
CA SER A 40 -17.95 6.44 -0.55
C SER A 40 -18.16 5.20 -1.42
N CYS A 41 -17.22 4.27 -1.34
CA CYS A 41 -17.27 3.07 -2.16
C CYS A 41 -18.42 2.12 -1.79
N ASP A 42 -18.95 2.21 -0.56
CA ASP A 42 -20.08 1.40 -0.10
C ASP A 42 -21.34 1.67 -0.94
N LYS A 43 -21.52 2.93 -1.38
CA LYS A 43 -22.66 3.34 -2.23
C LYS A 43 -22.27 3.48 -3.70
N TYR A 44 -21.02 3.83 -3.97
CA TYR A 44 -20.48 4.06 -5.31
C TYR A 44 -19.19 3.28 -5.54
N PRO A 45 -19.25 1.95 -5.76
CA PRO A 45 -18.06 1.11 -5.86
C PRO A 45 -17.15 1.50 -7.03
N LYS A 46 -17.70 2.18 -8.05
CA LYS A 46 -16.96 2.68 -9.21
C LYS A 46 -15.84 3.66 -8.84
N VAL A 47 -15.91 4.31 -7.68
CA VAL A 47 -14.86 5.23 -7.20
C VAL A 47 -13.50 4.52 -7.02
N CYS A 48 -13.50 3.22 -6.75
CA CYS A 48 -12.29 2.42 -6.55
C CYS A 48 -11.60 2.00 -7.85
N TYR A 49 -12.21 2.25 -9.01
CA TYR A 49 -11.57 1.97 -10.30
C TYR A 49 -10.89 3.20 -10.91
N ILE A 50 -10.97 4.35 -10.22
CA ILE A 50 -10.32 5.57 -10.65
C ILE A 50 -8.80 5.42 -10.43
N ASN A 51 -8.01 5.90 -11.39
CA ASN A 51 -6.56 5.95 -11.28
C ASN A 51 -6.14 6.74 -10.04
N GLY A 52 -5.25 6.16 -9.22
CA GLY A 52 -4.81 6.75 -7.96
C GLY A 52 -5.57 6.27 -6.71
N SER A 53 -6.63 5.48 -6.88
CA SER A 53 -7.22 4.73 -5.76
C SER A 53 -6.28 3.61 -5.28
N ALA A 54 -6.35 3.25 -3.99
CA ALA A 54 -5.49 2.22 -3.41
C ALA A 54 -5.80 0.80 -3.90
N GLY A 55 -6.93 0.60 -4.58
CA GLY A 55 -7.31 -0.67 -5.20
C GLY A 55 -8.78 -0.69 -5.59
N PRO A 56 -9.20 -1.73 -6.33
CA PRO A 56 -10.54 -1.83 -6.89
C PRO A 56 -11.61 -2.28 -5.88
N ASP A 57 -11.21 -2.78 -4.72
CA ASP A 57 -12.11 -3.42 -3.76
C ASP A 57 -12.56 -2.44 -2.68
N CYS A 58 -13.84 -2.46 -2.33
CA CYS A 58 -14.35 -1.63 -1.24
C CYS A 58 -14.32 -2.39 0.08
N CYS A 59 -13.81 -1.74 1.14
CA CYS A 59 -13.81 -2.25 2.50
C CYS A 59 -14.01 -1.08 3.48
N ASN A 60 -15.15 -1.07 4.19
CA ASN A 60 -15.51 -0.05 5.18
C ASN A 60 -15.35 1.39 4.65
N ASN A 61 -16.03 1.74 3.54
CA ASN A 61 -15.93 3.03 2.86
C ASN A 61 -14.55 3.39 2.28
N LYS A 62 -13.57 2.49 2.32
CA LYS A 62 -12.22 2.70 1.76
C LYS A 62 -11.98 1.75 0.59
N CYS A 63 -11.36 2.28 -0.46
CA CYS A 63 -10.83 1.47 -1.54
C CYS A 63 -9.54 0.79 -1.09
N VAL A 64 -9.44 -0.52 -1.27
CA VAL A 64 -8.31 -1.38 -0.91
C VAL A 64 -8.09 -2.40 -2.02
N ASN A 65 -7.02 -3.19 -1.91
CA ASN A 65 -6.71 -4.21 -2.90
C ASN A 65 -6.67 -5.60 -2.25
N PHE A 66 -7.68 -6.43 -2.48
CA PHE A 66 -7.76 -7.76 -1.88
C PHE A 66 -6.67 -8.71 -2.36
N THR A 67 -5.92 -8.39 -3.42
CA THR A 67 -4.89 -9.25 -3.99
C THR A 67 -3.50 -9.04 -3.38
N ARG A 68 -3.26 -7.88 -2.77
CA ARG A 68 -1.94 -7.47 -2.26
C ARG A 68 -1.96 -6.92 -0.83
N ASP A 69 -3.10 -6.47 -0.35
CA ASP A 69 -3.24 -5.92 1.00
C ASP A 69 -3.18 -7.05 2.04
N MET A 70 -2.22 -6.94 2.97
CA MET A 70 -2.02 -7.90 4.05
C MET A 70 -3.20 -7.95 5.04
N PHE A 71 -3.94 -6.86 5.19
CA PHE A 71 -5.05 -6.72 6.13
C PHE A 71 -6.41 -7.06 5.51
N ASN A 72 -6.49 -7.12 4.17
CA ASN A 72 -7.72 -7.34 3.43
C ASN A 72 -7.59 -8.48 2.40
N CYS A 73 -6.83 -9.52 2.72
CA CYS A 73 -6.42 -10.53 1.74
C CYS A 73 -7.55 -11.47 1.31
N GLY A 74 -8.04 -11.28 0.08
CA GLY A 74 -9.13 -12.03 -0.53
C GLY A 74 -10.53 -11.68 0.00
N ARG A 75 -10.64 -10.85 1.05
CA ARG A 75 -11.88 -10.24 1.54
C ARG A 75 -11.55 -9.12 2.54
N CYS A 76 -12.49 -8.21 2.73
CA CYS A 76 -12.40 -7.13 3.72
C CYS A 76 -12.14 -7.69 5.13
N GLY A 77 -11.16 -7.12 5.84
CA GLY A 77 -10.78 -7.47 7.22
C GLY A 77 -10.01 -8.79 7.38
N LYS A 78 -9.74 -9.54 6.30
CA LYS A 78 -8.98 -10.80 6.40
C LYS A 78 -7.48 -10.52 6.44
N LYS A 79 -6.94 -10.49 7.65
CA LYS A 79 -5.50 -10.37 7.88
C LYS A 79 -4.78 -11.71 7.67
N CYS A 80 -3.68 -11.70 6.93
CA CYS A 80 -2.76 -12.84 6.89
C CYS A 80 -1.94 -12.93 8.18
N SER A 81 -1.85 -14.13 8.77
CA SER A 81 -0.94 -14.38 9.89
C SER A 81 0.51 -14.26 9.43
N PHE A 82 1.34 -13.62 10.23
CA PHE A 82 2.80 -13.65 10.04
C PHE A 82 3.29 -15.11 10.07
N PRO A 83 4.23 -15.54 9.20
CA PRO A 83 5.00 -14.78 8.20
C PRO A 83 4.41 -14.78 6.77
N LYS A 84 3.10 -14.98 6.61
CA LYS A 84 2.44 -15.04 5.29
C LYS A 84 2.19 -13.64 4.75
N ILE A 85 2.29 -13.51 3.43
CA ILE A 85 1.93 -12.30 2.67
C ILE A 85 0.63 -12.53 1.91
N CYS A 86 -0.06 -11.45 1.56
CA CYS A 86 -1.17 -11.54 0.62
C CYS A 86 -0.63 -11.56 -0.82
N CYS A 87 -0.97 -12.62 -1.55
CA CYS A 87 -0.64 -12.74 -2.96
C CYS A 87 -1.81 -13.38 -3.69
N GLU A 88 -2.29 -12.73 -4.75
CA GLU A 88 -3.40 -13.23 -5.58
C GLU A 88 -4.66 -13.55 -4.74
N GLY A 89 -4.90 -12.77 -3.68
CA GLY A 89 -6.05 -12.95 -2.78
C GLY A 89 -5.92 -14.10 -1.79
N LYS A 90 -4.72 -14.70 -1.67
CA LYS A 90 -4.43 -15.80 -0.76
C LYS A 90 -3.25 -15.47 0.14
N CYS A 91 -3.34 -15.92 1.39
CA CYS A 91 -2.22 -15.83 2.32
C CYS A 91 -1.22 -16.95 2.02
N VAL A 92 -0.06 -16.57 1.48
CA VAL A 92 1.00 -17.50 1.08
C VAL A 92 2.25 -17.23 1.89
N ASN A 93 3.00 -18.28 2.23
CA ASN A 93 4.28 -18.11 2.91
C ASN A 93 5.40 -17.93 1.86
N PRO A 94 6.00 -16.73 1.73
CA PRO A 94 7.03 -16.50 0.72
C PRO A 94 8.32 -17.26 1.04
N ARG A 95 8.47 -17.82 2.24
CA ARG A 95 9.67 -18.55 2.66
C ARG A 95 9.74 -19.97 2.11
N SER A 96 8.59 -20.56 1.79
CA SER A 96 8.47 -21.97 1.38
C SER A 96 7.62 -22.18 0.13
N ASN A 97 6.85 -21.19 -0.30
CA ASN A 97 6.00 -21.33 -1.48
C ASN A 97 6.83 -21.17 -2.76
N LYS A 98 6.96 -22.26 -3.52
CA LYS A 98 7.67 -22.29 -4.81
C LYS A 98 7.18 -21.27 -5.84
N LYS A 99 5.88 -20.91 -5.82
CA LYS A 99 5.28 -19.96 -6.77
C LYS A 99 5.42 -18.49 -6.35
N HIS A 100 5.75 -18.24 -5.08
CA HIS A 100 5.79 -16.90 -4.49
C HIS A 100 7.01 -16.75 -3.56
N CYS A 101 8.15 -17.28 -3.98
CA CYS A 101 9.35 -17.38 -3.16
C CYS A 101 10.00 -16.01 -2.97
N GLY A 102 10.18 -15.56 -1.73
CA GLY A 102 10.72 -14.23 -1.39
C GLY A 102 9.76 -13.07 -1.64
N LYS A 103 8.99 -13.10 -2.75
CA LYS A 103 7.97 -12.10 -3.10
C LYS A 103 6.79 -12.72 -3.84
N CYS A 104 5.66 -12.02 -3.84
CA CYS A 104 4.47 -12.42 -4.58
C CYS A 104 4.79 -12.57 -6.08
N GLY A 105 4.27 -13.64 -6.69
CA GLY A 105 4.50 -13.97 -8.11
C GLY A 105 5.90 -14.48 -8.48
N ASN A 106 6.85 -14.59 -7.55
CA ASN A 106 8.19 -15.09 -7.86
C ASN A 106 8.25 -16.62 -7.82
N LYS A 107 8.09 -17.24 -8.98
CA LYS A 107 8.14 -18.69 -9.13
C LYS A 107 9.59 -19.16 -9.32
N CYS A 108 10.04 -20.10 -8.50
CA CYS A 108 11.30 -20.78 -8.73
C CYS A 108 11.22 -21.72 -9.95
N GLU A 109 12.33 -21.83 -10.69
CA GLU A 109 12.45 -22.71 -11.85
C GLU A 109 12.13 -24.18 -11.53
N SER A 110 11.90 -24.96 -12.59
CA SER A 110 11.29 -26.30 -12.52
C SER A 110 11.93 -27.21 -11.49
N ARG A 111 13.26 -27.20 -11.33
CA ARG A 111 13.97 -28.02 -10.34
C ARG A 111 14.24 -27.31 -9.01
N GLY A 112 14.22 -25.99 -8.98
CA GLY A 112 14.43 -25.21 -7.75
C GLY A 112 13.33 -25.38 -6.72
N SER A 113 13.71 -25.34 -5.44
CA SER A 113 12.82 -25.33 -4.29
C SER A 113 12.88 -23.97 -3.59
N CYS A 114 11.84 -23.59 -2.85
CA CYS A 114 11.88 -22.34 -2.08
C CYS A 114 12.33 -22.65 -0.66
N VAL A 115 13.52 -22.17 -0.30
CA VAL A 115 14.14 -22.40 1.01
C VAL A 115 14.54 -21.05 1.60
N TYR A 116 14.06 -20.75 2.80
CA TYR A 116 14.29 -19.47 3.48
C TYR A 116 13.91 -18.21 2.66
N GLY A 117 13.03 -18.35 1.67
CA GLY A 117 12.62 -17.24 0.78
C GLY A 117 13.53 -17.03 -0.41
N MET A 118 14.45 -17.96 -0.67
CA MET A 118 15.34 -17.98 -1.82
C MET A 118 15.07 -19.24 -2.65
N CYS A 119 15.15 -19.10 -3.97
CA CYS A 119 15.06 -20.25 -4.86
C CYS A 119 16.40 -20.99 -4.83
N SER A 120 16.38 -22.26 -4.45
CA SER A 120 17.54 -23.13 -4.57
C SER A 120 17.80 -23.44 -6.04
N TYR A 121 19.08 -23.55 -6.40
CA TYR A 121 19.52 -24.16 -7.64
C TYR A 121 19.61 -25.67 -7.35
N ALA A 122 18.70 -26.45 -7.91
CA ALA A 122 18.74 -27.92 -7.88
C ALA A 122 18.56 -28.44 -9.31
#